data_AF-A0AA43KVI2-F1
#
_entry.id   AF-A0AA43KVI2-F1
#
_cell.length_a   1.000
_cell.length_b   1.000
_cell.length_c   1.000
_cell.angle_alpha   90.00
_cell.angle_beta   90.00
_cell.angle_gamma   90.00
#
_symmetry.space_group_name_H-M   'P 1'
#
loop_
_entity.id
_entity.type
_entity.pdbx_description
1 polymer ?
#
loop_
_entity_poly.entity_id
_entity_poly.type
_entity_poly.pdbx_seq_one_letter_code
_entity_poly.pdbx_strand_id
1 'polypeptide(L)'
;MHTNSNSRKSNSGRKPKADPAIHRHYVRLNEADNIRFETMFHLSGYKYPAHFIRDKVLNSSLKVKIIDKARMDYIIKLSQFRGQMRKIGNNYNQLLRLLKEQLGEKKALAYLYKLEKATIGLVTTYKEIEIQLQQLEKEWLQK
;
A
#
# COMPACT_ATOMS: atom_id res chain seq x y z
N MET A 1 3.23 -25.41 30.13
CA MET A 1 3.46 -26.53 31.07
C MET A 1 4.91 -26.97 30.95
N HIS A 2 5.72 -26.73 31.98
CA HIS A 2 7.10 -27.21 32.03
C HIS A 2 7.12 -28.58 32.72
N THR A 3 7.55 -29.62 32.01
CA THR A 3 7.83 -30.93 32.61
C THR A 3 9.26 -30.94 33.12
N ASN A 4 9.38 -30.96 34.44
CA ASN A 4 10.62 -31.18 35.16
C ASN A 4 11.01 -32.67 35.03
N SER A 5 12.07 -32.99 34.30
CA SER A 5 12.65 -34.34 34.28
C SER A 5 14.06 -34.31 34.85
N ASN A 6 14.12 -34.63 36.13
CA ASN A 6 15.34 -34.91 36.88
C ASN A 6 16.01 -36.17 36.26
N SER A 7 17.13 -36.00 35.54
CA SER A 7 17.93 -37.12 35.05
C SER A 7 19.40 -36.94 35.40
N ARG A 8 19.96 -38.02 35.96
CA ARG A 8 21.33 -38.13 36.49
C ARG A 8 22.34 -37.78 35.40
N LYS A 9 23.16 -36.74 35.62
CA LYS A 9 24.21 -36.31 34.68
C LYS A 9 25.30 -37.37 34.60
N SER A 10 25.40 -38.08 33.47
CA SER A 10 26.63 -38.79 33.12
C SER A 10 27.68 -37.75 32.72
N ASN A 11 28.88 -37.84 33.31
CA ASN A 11 30.02 -36.94 33.02
C ASN A 11 30.71 -37.25 31.67
N SER A 12 30.13 -38.12 30.85
CA SER A 12 30.66 -38.51 29.54
C SER A 12 29.78 -37.93 28.44
N GLY A 13 30.28 -36.92 27.73
CA GLY A 13 29.62 -36.36 26.56
C GLY A 13 29.89 -34.88 26.33
N ARG A 14 29.45 -34.37 25.18
CA ARG A 14 29.51 -32.94 24.88
C ARG A 14 28.65 -32.18 25.90
N LYS A 15 29.22 -31.17 26.55
CA LYS A 15 28.49 -30.29 27.46
C LYS A 15 27.23 -29.73 26.76
N PRO A 16 26.04 -29.83 27.37
CA PRO A 16 24.81 -29.31 26.78
C PRO A 16 24.91 -27.80 26.59
N LYS A 17 24.32 -27.30 25.50
CA LYS A 17 24.24 -25.85 25.23
C LYS A 17 23.22 -25.23 26.18
N ALA A 18 23.48 -23.99 26.61
CA ALA A 18 22.57 -23.23 27.47
C ALA A 18 21.21 -22.97 26.78
N ASP A 19 21.22 -22.71 25.47
CA ASP A 19 20.02 -22.57 24.64
C ASP A 19 20.08 -23.52 23.42
N PRO A 20 19.48 -24.71 23.51
CA PRO A 20 19.45 -25.66 22.41
C PRO A 20 18.37 -25.30 21.37
N ALA A 21 18.73 -25.34 20.09
CA ALA A 21 17.77 -25.20 18.99
C ALA A 21 16.86 -26.46 18.91
N ILE A 22 15.71 -26.40 19.59
CA ILE A 22 14.76 -27.53 19.70
C ILE A 22 13.62 -27.49 18.67
N HIS A 23 13.30 -26.32 18.12
CA HIS A 23 12.22 -26.16 17.14
C HIS A 23 12.69 -26.50 15.71
N ARG A 24 11.89 -27.29 14.99
CA ARG A 24 12.16 -27.72 13.62
C ARG A 24 10.99 -27.33 12.71
N HIS A 25 11.30 -26.70 11.58
CA HIS A 25 10.33 -26.33 10.55
C HIS A 25 10.72 -26.99 9.23
N TYR A 26 9.75 -27.62 8.56
CA TYR A 26 9.94 -28.25 7.25
C TYR A 26 9.53 -27.28 6.15
N VAL A 27 10.33 -27.23 5.07
CA VAL A 27 10.03 -26.48 3.85
C VAL A 27 9.91 -27.48 2.72
N ARG A 28 8.81 -27.41 1.96
CA ARG A 28 8.62 -28.18 0.72
C ARG A 28 8.85 -27.26 -0.46
N LEU A 29 9.68 -27.67 -1.41
CA LEU A 29 9.97 -26.95 -2.63
C LEU A 29 9.44 -27.75 -3.82
N ASN A 30 8.94 -27.07 -4.85
CA ASN A 30 8.74 -27.68 -6.16
C ASN A 30 10.08 -27.70 -6.92
N GLU A 31 10.12 -28.36 -8.09
CA GLU A 31 11.34 -28.52 -8.88
C GLU A 31 12.02 -27.18 -9.22
N ALA A 32 11.24 -26.19 -9.68
CA ALA A 32 11.76 -24.89 -10.07
C ALA A 32 12.35 -24.12 -8.87
N ASP A 33 11.69 -24.18 -7.71
CA ASP A 33 12.17 -23.55 -6.48
C ASP A 33 13.40 -24.27 -5.92
N ASN A 34 13.50 -25.59 -6.09
CA ASN A 34 14.67 -26.37 -5.68
C ASN A 34 15.91 -26.00 -6.50
N ILE A 35 15.79 -25.90 -7.82
CA ILE A 35 16.91 -25.47 -8.70
C ILE A 35 17.42 -24.09 -8.30
N ARG A 36 16.50 -23.15 -8.04
CA ARG A 36 16.85 -21.80 -7.56
C ARG A 36 17.54 -21.85 -6.21
N PHE A 37 17.02 -22.65 -5.28
CA PHE A 37 17.60 -22.83 -3.97
C PHE A 37 19.05 -23.37 -4.04
N GLU A 38 19.28 -24.43 -4.79
CA GLU A 38 20.60 -25.05 -4.96
C GLU A 38 21.60 -24.04 -5.53
N THR A 39 21.21 -23.30 -6.56
CA THR A 39 22.04 -22.24 -7.16
C THR A 39 22.46 -21.21 -6.11
N MET A 40 21.51 -20.70 -5.34
CA MET A 40 21.79 -19.71 -4.29
C MET A 40 22.64 -20.30 -3.15
N PHE A 41 22.39 -21.56 -2.79
CA PHE A 41 23.15 -22.26 -1.76
C PHE A 41 24.62 -22.42 -2.17
N HIS A 42 24.89 -22.86 -3.40
CA HIS A 42 26.25 -22.98 -3.92
C HIS A 42 26.99 -21.63 -3.95
N LEU A 43 26.33 -20.56 -4.39
CA LEU A 43 26.91 -19.21 -4.39
C LEU A 43 27.18 -18.66 -2.99
N SER A 44 26.45 -19.13 -1.98
CA SER A 44 26.55 -18.62 -0.61
C SER A 44 27.79 -19.10 0.17
N GLY A 45 28.43 -20.19 -0.27
CA GLY A 45 29.59 -20.79 0.41
C GLY A 45 29.26 -21.49 1.74
N TYR A 46 27.98 -21.65 2.10
CA TYR A 46 27.60 -22.39 3.30
C TYR A 46 27.86 -23.89 3.15
N LYS A 47 28.35 -24.52 4.22
CA LYS A 47 28.58 -25.98 4.25
C LYS A 47 27.28 -26.80 4.38
N TYR A 48 26.25 -26.23 5.00
CA TYR A 48 25.00 -26.95 5.30
C TYR A 48 23.78 -26.12 4.85
N PRO A 49 22.83 -26.72 4.08
CA PRO A 49 21.62 -26.03 3.61
C PRO A 49 20.79 -25.40 4.72
N ALA A 50 20.66 -26.09 5.86
CA ALA A 50 19.89 -25.59 7.00
C ALA A 50 20.47 -24.29 7.59
N HIS A 51 21.79 -24.12 7.56
CA HIS A 51 22.44 -22.90 8.04
C HIS A 51 22.19 -21.74 7.09
N PHE A 52 22.25 -22.00 5.79
CA PHE A 52 21.92 -21.03 4.76
C PHE A 52 20.46 -20.57 4.85
N ILE A 53 19.51 -21.51 5.00
CA ILE A 53 18.09 -21.18 5.18
C ILE A 53 17.89 -20.37 6.45
N ARG A 54 18.47 -20.79 7.58
CA ARG A 54 18.35 -20.07 8.86
C ARG A 54 18.88 -18.64 8.74
N ASP A 55 20.06 -18.46 8.13
CA ASP A 55 20.65 -17.15 7.91
C ASP A 55 19.75 -16.29 7.01
N LYS A 56 19.29 -16.82 5.87
CA LYS A 56 18.41 -16.07 4.98
C LYS A 56 17.07 -15.74 5.62
N VAL A 57 16.47 -16.61 6.42
CA VAL A 57 15.17 -16.33 7.05
C VAL A 57 15.31 -15.29 8.17
N LEU A 58 16.39 -15.33 8.97
CA LEU A 58 16.53 -14.49 10.15
C LEU A 58 17.30 -13.18 9.89
N ASN A 59 18.25 -13.20 8.97
CA ASN A 59 19.18 -12.08 8.73
C ASN A 59 18.90 -11.37 7.40
N SER A 60 18.01 -11.88 6.53
CA SER A 60 17.55 -11.06 5.40
C SER A 60 16.54 -10.02 5.87
N SER A 61 16.60 -8.83 5.27
CA SER A 61 15.56 -7.82 5.47
C SER A 61 14.24 -8.37 4.90
N LEU A 62 13.38 -8.92 5.75
CA LEU A 62 12.01 -9.23 5.38
C LEU A 62 11.33 -7.91 5.03
N LYS A 63 11.14 -7.66 3.73
CA LYS A 63 10.31 -6.54 3.25
C LYS A 63 8.86 -6.89 3.53
N VAL A 64 8.44 -6.74 4.78
CA VAL A 64 7.03 -6.84 5.16
C VAL A 64 6.32 -5.62 4.58
N LYS A 65 5.61 -5.82 3.47
CA LYS A 65 4.72 -4.80 2.92
C LYS A 65 3.48 -4.77 3.81
N ILE A 66 3.49 -3.90 4.82
CA ILE A 66 2.27 -3.55 5.55
C ILE A 66 1.44 -2.70 4.60
N ILE A 67 0.43 -3.31 3.97
CA ILE A 67 -0.48 -2.61 3.08
C ILE A 67 -1.56 -1.96 3.94
N ASP A 68 -1.41 -0.67 4.18
CA ASP A 68 -2.47 0.17 4.74
C ASP A 68 -3.56 0.36 3.67
N LYS A 69 -4.53 -0.55 3.68
CA LYS A 69 -5.62 -0.59 2.69
C LYS A 69 -6.44 0.71 2.72
N ALA A 70 -6.66 1.28 3.91
CA ALA A 70 -7.40 2.53 4.06
C ALA A 70 -6.67 3.71 3.41
N ARG A 71 -5.34 3.80 3.59
CA ARG A 71 -4.52 4.81 2.92
C ARG A 71 -4.52 4.65 1.40
N MET A 72 -4.42 3.43 0.90
CA MET A 72 -4.45 3.17 -0.54
C MET A 72 -5.80 3.56 -1.15
N ASP A 73 -6.90 3.18 -0.50
CA ASP A 73 -8.25 3.56 -0.94
C ASP A 73 -8.44 5.09 -0.92
N TYR A 74 -7.87 5.78 0.07
CA TYR A 74 -7.87 7.24 0.13
C TYR A 74 -7.10 7.87 -1.04
N ILE A 75 -5.88 7.40 -1.34
CA ILE A 75 -5.07 7.91 -2.45
C ILE A 75 -5.79 7.71 -3.80
N ILE A 76 -6.44 6.55 -3.98
CA ILE A 76 -7.22 6.27 -5.19
C ILE A 76 -8.37 7.26 -5.34
N LYS A 77 -9.13 7.50 -4.26
CA LYS A 77 -10.24 8.48 -4.26
C LYS A 77 -9.74 9.89 -4.59
N LEU A 78 -8.63 10.32 -4.01
CA LEU A 78 -8.05 11.65 -4.29
C LEU A 78 -7.62 11.78 -5.76
N SER A 79 -7.01 10.74 -6.31
CA SER A 79 -6.63 10.71 -7.74
C SER A 79 -7.86 10.78 -8.66
N GLN A 80 -8.93 10.05 -8.33
CA GLN A 80 -10.20 10.09 -9.07
C GLN A 80 -10.84 11.47 -9.01
N PHE A 81 -10.89 12.10 -7.85
CA PHE A 81 -11.40 13.46 -7.66
C PHE A 81 -10.65 14.48 -8.54
N ARG A 82 -9.31 14.43 -8.53
CA ARG A 82 -8.48 15.26 -9.43
C ARG A 82 -8.81 15.01 -10.91
N GLY A 83 -9.03 13.76 -11.28
CA GLY A 83 -9.43 13.37 -12.63
C GLY A 83 -10.78 13.98 -13.05
N GLN A 84 -11.75 14.01 -12.14
CA GLN A 84 -13.06 14.64 -12.37
C GLN A 84 -12.93 16.15 -12.59
N MET A 85 -12.13 16.85 -11.77
CA MET A 85 -11.90 18.29 -11.92
C MET A 85 -11.27 18.64 -13.27
N ARG A 86 -10.31 17.84 -13.74
CA ARG A 86 -9.71 18.03 -15.06
C ARG A 86 -10.74 17.85 -16.19
N LYS A 87 -11.63 16.86 -16.08
CA LYS A 87 -12.71 16.66 -17.07
C LYS A 87 -13.66 17.85 -17.12
N ILE A 88 -14.03 18.41 -15.96
CA ILE A 88 -14.86 19.62 -15.89
C ILE A 88 -14.18 20.78 -16.62
N GLY A 89 -12.89 21.04 -16.35
CA GLY A 89 -12.14 22.10 -17.01
C GLY A 89 -12.03 21.91 -18.54
N ASN A 90 -11.82 20.67 -19.00
CA ASN A 90 -11.82 20.37 -20.43
C ASN A 90 -13.18 20.64 -21.08
N ASN A 91 -14.28 20.20 -20.44
CA ASN A 91 -15.63 20.42 -20.94
C ASN A 91 -15.96 21.92 -21.01
N TYR A 92 -15.54 22.70 -20.00
CA TYR A 92 -15.69 24.14 -19.99
C TYR A 92 -14.99 24.80 -21.20
N ASN A 93 -13.73 24.42 -21.45
CA ASN A 93 -12.96 24.94 -22.58
C ASN A 93 -13.58 24.56 -23.93
N GLN A 94 -14.09 23.33 -24.06
CA GLN A 94 -14.76 22.88 -25.28
C GLN A 94 -16.05 23.68 -25.53
N LEU A 95 -16.86 23.87 -24.50
CA LEU A 95 -18.11 24.60 -24.60
C LEU A 95 -17.87 26.07 -24.98
N LEU A 96 -16.87 26.72 -24.38
CA LEU A 96 -16.50 28.09 -24.76
C LEU A 96 -16.05 28.23 -26.22
N ARG A 97 -15.27 27.27 -26.74
CA ARG A 97 -14.87 27.27 -28.16
C ARG A 97 -16.08 27.13 -29.08
N LEU A 98 -16.97 26.18 -28.79
CA LEU A 98 -18.21 25.99 -29.56
C LEU A 98 -19.10 27.24 -29.54
N LEU A 99 -19.22 27.88 -28.39
CA LEU A 99 -19.93 29.14 -28.21
C LEU A 99 -19.35 30.27 -29.07
N LYS A 100 -18.02 30.37 -29.13
CA LYS A 100 -17.31 31.39 -29.89
C LYS A 100 -17.41 31.18 -31.41
N GLU A 101 -17.40 29.93 -31.86
CA GLU A 101 -17.22 29.60 -33.28
C GLU A 101 -18.52 29.24 -34.03
N GLN A 102 -19.52 28.65 -33.36
CA GLN A 102 -20.64 27.99 -34.07
C GLN A 102 -22.04 28.46 -33.65
N LEU A 103 -22.21 29.15 -32.52
CA LEU A 103 -23.55 29.50 -32.01
C LEU A 103 -23.92 30.95 -32.29
N GLY A 104 -25.12 31.16 -32.86
CA GLY A 104 -25.73 32.49 -32.92
C GLY A 104 -26.04 33.05 -31.53
N GLU A 105 -26.00 34.38 -31.39
CA GLU A 105 -26.02 35.12 -30.11
C GLU A 105 -27.09 34.65 -29.13
N LYS A 106 -28.34 34.45 -29.58
CA LYS A 106 -29.43 33.99 -28.70
C LYS A 106 -29.17 32.60 -28.09
N LYS A 107 -28.60 31.66 -28.86
CA LYS A 107 -28.29 30.32 -28.36
C LYS A 107 -27.07 30.36 -27.44
N ALA A 108 -26.05 31.13 -27.82
CA ALA A 108 -24.87 31.38 -27.00
C ALA A 108 -25.26 31.87 -25.60
N LEU A 109 -26.09 32.91 -25.53
CA LEU A 109 -26.55 33.50 -24.26
C LEU A 109 -27.31 32.48 -23.38
N ALA A 110 -28.16 31.64 -23.98
CA ALA A 110 -28.88 30.59 -23.25
C ALA A 110 -27.95 29.52 -22.64
N TYR A 111 -26.89 29.13 -23.35
CA TYR A 111 -25.89 28.20 -22.82
C TYR A 111 -25.00 28.85 -21.76
N LEU A 112 -24.68 30.14 -21.91
CA LEU A 112 -23.92 30.90 -20.91
C LEU A 112 -24.66 30.93 -19.55
N TYR A 113 -25.96 31.21 -19.54
CA TYR A 113 -26.75 31.19 -18.30
C TYR A 113 -26.79 29.82 -17.63
N LYS A 114 -26.88 28.74 -18.41
CA LYS A 114 -26.82 27.37 -17.87
C LYS A 114 -25.45 27.08 -17.26
N LEU A 115 -24.38 27.52 -17.92
CA LEU A 115 -23.01 27.35 -17.45
C LEU A 115 -22.76 28.13 -16.16
N GLU A 116 -23.24 29.37 -16.08
CA GLU A 116 -23.15 30.21 -14.89
C GLU A 116 -23.84 29.54 -13.71
N LYS A 117 -25.09 29.08 -13.89
CA LYS A 117 -25.83 28.38 -12.83
C LYS A 117 -25.12 27.11 -12.36
N ALA A 118 -24.57 26.32 -13.29
CA ALA A 118 -23.81 25.11 -12.95
C ALA A 118 -22.51 25.44 -12.20
N THR A 119 -21.82 26.52 -12.59
CA THR A 119 -20.59 26.97 -11.95
C THR A 119 -20.84 27.47 -10.53
N ILE A 120 -21.94 28.21 -10.31
CA ILE A 120 -22.37 28.62 -8.96
C ILE A 120 -22.60 27.39 -8.09
N GLY A 121 -23.34 26.39 -8.57
CA GLY A 121 -23.56 25.15 -7.82
C GLY A 121 -22.25 24.44 -7.45
N LEU A 122 -21.32 24.34 -8.41
CA LEU A 122 -20.01 23.73 -8.18
C LEU A 122 -19.21 24.48 -7.10
N VAL A 123 -19.18 25.81 -7.13
CA VAL A 123 -18.48 26.63 -6.14
C VAL A 123 -19.10 26.48 -4.75
N THR A 124 -20.43 26.42 -4.66
CA THR A 124 -21.13 26.19 -3.39
C THR A 124 -20.74 24.85 -2.78
N THR A 125 -20.79 23.76 -3.56
CA THR A 125 -20.38 22.44 -3.07
C THR A 125 -18.90 22.41 -2.69
N TYR A 126 -18.04 23.11 -3.42
CA TYR A 126 -16.61 23.18 -3.07
C TYR A 126 -16.39 23.87 -1.72
N LYS A 127 -17.12 24.96 -1.43
CA LYS A 127 -17.07 25.64 -0.14
C LYS A 127 -17.57 24.74 1.00
N GLU A 128 -18.63 23.97 0.77
CA GLU A 128 -19.12 22.99 1.77
C GLU A 128 -18.06 21.94 2.09
N ILE A 129 -17.40 21.39 1.05
CA ILE A 129 -16.29 20.43 1.22
C ILE A 129 -15.12 21.09 1.98
N GLU A 130 -14.76 22.33 1.66
CA GLU A 130 -13.69 23.06 2.34
C GLU A 130 -13.99 23.25 3.83
N ILE A 131 -15.22 23.62 4.18
CA ILE A 131 -15.65 23.75 5.59
C ILE A 131 -15.56 22.39 6.31
N GLN A 132 -16.05 21.32 5.68
CA GLN A 132 -15.96 19.98 6.25
C GLN A 132 -14.51 19.52 6.46
N LEU A 133 -13.61 19.84 5.52
CA LEU A 133 -12.19 19.55 5.63
C LEU A 133 -11.55 20.32 6.80
N GLN A 134 -11.85 21.62 6.94
CA GLN A 134 -11.36 22.42 8.07
C GLN A 134 -11.86 21.89 9.42
N GLN A 135 -13.10 21.41 9.47
CA GLN A 135 -13.66 20.83 10.70
C GLN A 135 -12.98 19.51 11.06
N LEU A 136 -12.79 18.63 10.09
CA LEU A 136 -11.99 17.42 10.28
C LEU A 136 -10.56 17.78 10.72
N GLU A 137 -9.89 18.71 10.05
CA GLU A 137 -8.53 19.12 10.40
C GLU A 137 -8.43 19.56 11.88
N LYS A 138 -9.40 20.34 12.37
CA LYS A 138 -9.48 20.72 13.79
C LYS A 138 -9.69 19.53 14.72
N GLU A 139 -10.60 18.62 14.39
CA GLU A 139 -10.89 17.43 15.21
C GLU A 139 -9.68 16.47 15.29
N TRP A 140 -8.92 16.34 14.21
CA TRP A 140 -7.79 15.41 14.11
C TRP A 140 -6.46 16.02 14.60
N LEU A 141 -6.27 17.34 14.52
CA LEU A 141 -5.08 18.03 15.08
C LEU A 141 -5.18 18.34 16.58
N GLN A 142 -6.36 18.19 17.18
CA GLN A 142 -6.56 18.32 18.64
C GLN A 142 -6.22 17.04 19.42
N LYS A 143 -5.81 15.96 18.74
CA LYS A 143 -5.30 14.71 19.32
C LYS A 143 -3.79 14.64 19.23
#